data_AF-A0A6J6A1L5-F1
#
_entry.id   AF-A0A6J6A1L5-F1
#
_cell.length_a   1.000
_cell.length_b   1.000
_cell.length_c   1.000
_cell.angle_alpha   90.00
_cell.angle_beta   90.00
_cell.angle_gamma   90.00
#
_symmetry.space_group_name_H-M   'P 1'
#
loop_
_entity.id
_entity.type
_entity.pdbx_description
1 polymer ?
#
loop_
_entity_poly.entity_id
_entity_poly.type
_entity_poly.pdbx_seq_one_letter_code
_entity_poly.pdbx_strand_id
1 'polypeptide(L)'
;MTSSSSEKSSKGAKVGSNVDLTFAAEWNALDKPTRRQIRRLVRIGRPQENADDARMAVGFAAYQRTRPWFRFFWLWFTPLMVAGVIAGFAVHPIIIGMVLAAAGNAYLVRRAFKKTEWLNEPLLKGDADN
;
A
#
# COMPACT_ATOMS: atom_id res chain seq x y z
N MET A 1 -37.26 1.27 -37.67
CA MET A 1 -37.12 2.21 -36.54
C MET A 1 -36.00 1.69 -35.65
N THR A 2 -34.86 2.35 -35.72
CA THR A 2 -33.59 2.03 -35.05
C THR A 2 -33.51 2.76 -33.72
N SER A 3 -33.25 2.05 -32.61
CA SER A 3 -32.93 2.68 -31.33
C SER A 3 -31.62 2.12 -30.76
N SER A 4 -30.54 2.72 -31.27
CA SER A 4 -29.36 3.23 -30.55
C SER A 4 -28.78 2.39 -29.41
N SER A 5 -27.71 1.65 -29.73
CA SER A 5 -26.65 1.27 -28.81
C SER A 5 -26.00 2.53 -28.19
N SER A 6 -26.07 2.65 -26.86
CA SER A 6 -25.29 3.64 -26.10
C SER A 6 -23.95 3.02 -25.71
N GLU A 7 -22.95 3.16 -26.57
CA GLU A 7 -21.54 3.07 -26.18
C GLU A 7 -21.23 4.15 -25.14
N LYS A 8 -21.11 3.76 -23.86
CA LYS A 8 -20.45 4.61 -22.86
C LYS A 8 -18.97 4.22 -22.80
N SER A 9 -18.22 4.88 -23.67
CA SER A 9 -16.79 5.10 -23.57
C SER A 9 -16.45 5.68 -22.18
N SER A 10 -15.87 4.87 -21.29
CA SER A 10 -15.15 5.37 -20.10
C SER A 10 -13.65 5.27 -20.36
N LYS A 11 -13.19 6.21 -21.18
CA LYS A 11 -11.80 6.56 -21.44
C LYS A 11 -11.11 6.90 -20.12
N GLY A 12 -10.21 6.03 -19.63
CA GLY A 12 -9.40 6.32 -18.43
C GLY A 12 -8.65 5.16 -17.75
N ALA A 13 -8.92 3.89 -18.10
CA ALA A 13 -8.47 2.76 -17.25
C ALA A 13 -7.17 2.04 -17.66
N LYS A 14 -6.47 2.39 -18.74
CA LYS A 14 -5.57 1.41 -19.40
C LYS A 14 -4.06 1.65 -19.43
N VAL A 15 -3.55 2.74 -18.84
CA VAL A 15 -2.09 2.98 -18.80
C VAL A 15 -1.45 2.40 -17.53
N GLY A 16 -2.15 2.42 -16.38
CA GLY A 16 -1.66 1.79 -15.15
C GLY A 16 -1.84 0.26 -15.09
N SER A 17 -2.81 -0.29 -15.82
CA SER A 17 -3.16 -1.72 -15.70
C SER A 17 -2.09 -2.66 -16.25
N ASN A 18 -1.40 -2.29 -17.34
CA ASN A 18 -0.37 -3.16 -17.93
C ASN A 18 0.91 -3.16 -17.09
N VAL A 19 1.32 -2.00 -16.55
CA VAL A 19 2.47 -1.88 -15.65
C VAL A 19 2.22 -2.60 -14.32
N ASP A 20 0.99 -2.52 -13.81
CA ASP A 20 0.56 -3.26 -12.62
C ASP A 20 0.55 -4.78 -12.85
N LEU A 21 0.21 -5.25 -14.05
CA LEU A 21 0.18 -6.68 -14.39
C LEU A 21 1.58 -7.26 -14.59
N THR A 22 2.49 -6.52 -15.25
CA THR A 22 3.90 -6.94 -15.41
C THR A 22 4.59 -7.00 -14.05
N PHE A 23 4.43 -5.96 -13.23
CA PHE A 23 4.96 -5.97 -11.86
C PHE A 23 4.36 -7.10 -11.02
N ALA A 24 3.04 -7.35 -11.12
CA ALA A 24 2.42 -8.44 -10.38
C ALA A 24 2.94 -9.82 -10.79
N ALA A 25 3.28 -10.03 -12.06
CA ALA A 25 3.89 -11.27 -12.54
C ALA A 25 5.30 -11.45 -11.98
N GLU A 26 6.16 -10.43 -12.10
CA GLU A 26 7.51 -10.43 -11.51
C GLU A 26 7.45 -10.64 -9.99
N TRP A 27 6.61 -9.88 -9.31
CA TRP A 27 6.38 -10.02 -7.88
C TRP A 27 5.89 -11.41 -7.51
N ASN A 28 5.12 -12.09 -8.36
CA ASN A 28 4.64 -13.43 -8.07
C ASN A 28 5.67 -14.53 -8.35
N ALA A 29 6.62 -14.26 -9.26
CA ALA A 29 7.73 -15.14 -9.57
C ALA A 29 8.77 -15.21 -8.44
N LEU A 30 8.87 -14.18 -7.58
CA LEU A 30 9.74 -14.23 -6.41
C LEU A 30 9.39 -15.37 -5.44
N ASP A 31 10.43 -15.90 -4.79
CA ASP A 31 10.31 -16.85 -3.71
C ASP A 31 9.44 -16.33 -2.55
N LYS A 32 8.66 -17.23 -1.95
CA LYS A 32 7.80 -16.91 -0.80
C LYS A 32 8.56 -16.24 0.37
N PRO A 33 9.74 -16.72 0.82
CA PRO A 33 10.50 -16.06 1.89
C PRO A 33 10.90 -14.62 1.53
N THR A 34 11.45 -14.41 0.34
CA THR A 34 11.91 -13.09 -0.13
C THR A 34 10.76 -12.09 -0.16
N ARG A 35 9.59 -12.49 -0.69
CA ARG A 35 8.38 -11.65 -0.67
C ARG A 35 7.94 -11.29 0.74
N ARG A 36 8.04 -12.22 1.69
CA ARG A 36 7.67 -11.97 3.09
C ARG A 36 8.63 -10.98 3.74
N GLN A 37 9.93 -11.11 3.49
CA GLN A 37 10.97 -10.20 3.98
C GLN A 37 10.74 -8.78 3.44
N ILE A 38 10.61 -8.63 2.12
CA ILE A 38 10.36 -7.33 1.48
C ILE A 38 9.09 -6.69 2.06
N ARG A 39 7.97 -7.42 2.14
CA ARG A 39 6.71 -6.91 2.73
C ARG A 39 6.89 -6.43 4.17
N ARG A 40 7.63 -7.18 4.98
CA ARG A 40 7.88 -6.84 6.39
C ARG A 40 8.69 -5.56 6.49
N LEU A 41 9.79 -5.45 5.74
CA LEU A 41 10.68 -4.30 5.74
C LEU A 41 9.98 -3.04 5.24
N VAL A 42 9.19 -3.15 4.17
CA VAL A 42 8.37 -2.04 3.65
C VAL A 42 7.35 -1.55 4.69
N ARG A 43 6.67 -2.47 5.40
CA ARG A 43 5.70 -2.10 6.45
C ARG A 43 6.33 -1.42 7.65
N ILE A 44 7.55 -1.83 8.03
CA ILE A 44 8.31 -1.25 9.14
C ILE A 44 8.97 0.07 8.72
N GLY A 45 9.18 0.29 7.42
CA GLY A 45 9.89 1.46 6.89
C GLY A 45 11.39 1.34 7.06
N ARG A 46 11.94 0.13 6.88
CA ARG A 46 13.38 -0.14 6.81
C ARG A 46 13.81 -0.21 5.34
N PRO A 47 15.04 0.25 5.01
CA PRO A 47 15.63 0.05 3.69
C PRO A 47 15.87 -1.45 3.43
N GLN A 48 15.93 -1.82 2.16
CA GLN A 48 16.30 -3.19 1.75
C GLN A 48 17.82 -3.38 1.81
N GLU A 49 18.28 -4.62 1.64
CA GLU A 49 19.71 -4.95 1.70
C GLU A 49 20.37 -4.86 0.31
N ASN A 50 19.62 -5.16 -0.76
CA ASN A 50 20.11 -5.22 -2.14
C ASN A 50 19.35 -4.27 -3.07
N ALA A 51 19.96 -3.90 -4.20
CA ALA A 51 19.33 -3.05 -5.22
C ALA A 51 18.09 -3.70 -5.86
N ASP A 52 18.12 -5.00 -6.13
CA ASP A 52 16.97 -5.73 -6.69
C ASP A 52 15.79 -5.79 -5.72
N ASP A 53 16.06 -6.09 -4.45
CA ASP A 53 15.03 -6.07 -3.40
C ASP A 53 14.48 -4.65 -3.19
N ALA A 54 15.34 -3.64 -3.28
CA ALA A 54 14.96 -2.23 -3.23
C ALA A 54 14.02 -1.85 -4.38
N ARG A 55 14.30 -2.27 -5.62
CA ARG A 55 13.41 -2.09 -6.78
C ARG A 55 12.06 -2.75 -6.53
N MET A 56 12.06 -4.01 -6.09
CA MET A 56 10.84 -4.76 -5.79
C MET A 56 10.05 -4.14 -4.64
N ALA A 57 10.71 -3.58 -3.62
CA ALA A 57 10.08 -2.88 -2.51
C ALA A 57 9.40 -1.58 -2.94
N VAL A 58 10.04 -0.79 -3.80
CA VAL A 58 9.47 0.45 -4.34
C VAL A 58 8.26 0.13 -5.24
N GLY A 59 8.40 -0.85 -6.14
CA GLY A 59 7.31 -1.34 -6.97
C GLY A 59 6.13 -1.85 -6.13
N PHE A 60 6.40 -2.64 -5.09
CA PHE A 60 5.36 -3.16 -4.19
C PHE A 60 4.65 -2.02 -3.44
N ALA A 61 5.41 -1.04 -2.95
CA ALA A 61 4.83 0.12 -2.26
C ALA A 61 3.95 0.95 -3.21
N ALA A 62 4.40 1.22 -4.44
CA ALA A 62 3.63 1.92 -5.44
C ALA A 62 2.34 1.15 -5.79
N TYR A 63 2.46 -0.16 -6.04
CA TYR A 63 1.35 -1.06 -6.32
C TYR A 63 0.32 -1.15 -5.18
N GLN A 64 0.75 -1.07 -3.92
CA GLN A 64 -0.20 -1.01 -2.79
C GLN A 64 -0.92 0.34 -2.72
N ARG A 65 -0.25 1.45 -3.05
CA ARG A 65 -0.85 2.79 -3.02
C ARG A 65 -1.92 2.99 -4.11
N THR A 66 -1.83 2.28 -5.24
CA THR A 66 -2.83 2.38 -6.33
C THR A 66 -4.16 1.74 -5.96
N ARG A 67 -4.19 0.81 -4.99
CA ARG A 67 -5.40 0.07 -4.62
C ARG A 67 -6.49 0.99 -4.04
N PRO A 68 -7.76 0.83 -4.47
CA PRO A 68 -8.88 1.63 -3.97
C PRO A 68 -8.99 1.60 -2.44
N TRP A 69 -8.81 0.43 -1.83
CA TRP A 69 -8.87 0.28 -0.37
C TRP A 69 -7.80 1.11 0.36
N PHE A 70 -6.60 1.27 -0.21
CA PHE A 70 -5.55 2.10 0.38
C PHE A 70 -5.82 3.60 0.21
N ARG A 71 -6.47 3.99 -0.89
CA ARG A 71 -6.88 5.37 -1.17
C ARG A 71 -8.04 5.79 -0.28
N PHE A 72 -9.07 4.96 -0.18
CA PHE A 72 -10.27 5.20 0.63
C PHE A 72 -10.13 4.71 2.07
N PHE A 73 -8.92 4.31 2.50
CA PHE A 73 -8.66 3.78 3.84
C PHE A 73 -9.28 4.65 4.94
N TRP A 74 -8.98 5.95 4.94
CA TRP A 74 -9.46 6.87 5.95
C TRP A 74 -10.97 7.15 5.87
N LEU A 75 -11.59 6.94 4.71
CA LEU A 75 -13.02 7.17 4.53
C LEU A 75 -13.85 6.21 5.37
N TRP A 76 -13.44 4.95 5.46
CA TRP A 76 -14.16 3.93 6.24
C TRP A 76 -13.49 3.65 7.61
N PHE A 77 -12.17 3.82 7.74
CA PHE A 77 -11.47 3.56 9.00
C PHE A 77 -11.79 4.60 10.08
N THR A 78 -11.83 5.89 9.72
CA THR A 78 -12.11 6.99 10.67
C THR A 78 -13.48 6.86 11.34
N PRO A 79 -14.60 6.65 10.62
CA PRO A 79 -15.90 6.50 11.27
C PRO A 79 -15.94 5.27 12.20
N LEU A 80 -15.30 4.16 11.83
CA LEU A 80 -15.19 2.98 12.70
C LEU A 80 -14.36 3.28 13.96
N MET A 81 -13.28 4.05 13.84
CA MET A 81 -12.47 4.48 14.97
C MET A 81 -13.30 5.33 15.94
N VAL A 82 -14.07 6.29 15.42
CA VAL A 82 -14.95 7.15 16.24
C VAL A 82 -16.02 6.31 16.94
N ALA A 83 -16.70 5.42 16.21
CA ALA A 83 -17.68 4.51 16.79
C ALA A 83 -17.07 3.61 17.88
N GLY A 84 -15.86 3.09 17.66
CA GLY A 84 -15.14 2.27 18.64
C GLY A 84 -14.75 3.05 19.90
N VAL A 85 -14.34 4.32 19.78
CA VAL A 85 -14.05 5.18 20.93
C VAL A 85 -15.33 5.48 21.72
N ILE A 86 -16.43 5.82 21.05
CA ILE A 86 -17.73 6.05 21.70
C ILE A 86 -18.18 4.80 22.46
N ALA A 87 -18.08 3.62 21.84
CA ALA A 87 -18.38 2.35 22.50
C ALA A 87 -17.45 2.08 23.69
N GLY A 88 -16.18 2.45 23.58
CA GLY A 88 -15.21 2.32 24.67
C GLY A 88 -15.58 3.11 25.92
N PHE A 89 -16.14 4.32 25.76
CA PHE A 89 -16.64 5.10 26.90
C PHE A 89 -17.82 4.42 27.63
N ALA A 90 -18.65 3.66 26.90
CA ALA A 90 -19.80 2.97 27.47
C ALA A 90 -19.46 1.58 28.06
N VAL A 91 -18.43 0.90 27.54
CA VAL A 91 -18.12 -0.49 27.88
C VAL A 91 -16.88 -0.59 28.77
N HIS A 92 -15.72 -0.15 28.28
CA HIS A 92 -14.47 -0.27 29.02
C HIS A 92 -13.36 0.63 28.44
N PRO A 93 -12.58 1.35 29.27
CA PRO A 93 -11.56 2.29 28.79
C PRO A 93 -10.41 1.63 28.03
N ILE A 94 -10.14 0.33 28.25
CA ILE A 94 -9.11 -0.42 27.50
C ILE A 94 -9.39 -0.40 25.98
N ILE A 95 -10.66 -0.40 25.59
CA ILE A 95 -11.07 -0.39 24.17
C ILE A 95 -10.55 0.87 23.48
N ILE A 96 -10.59 2.02 24.16
CA ILE A 96 -10.08 3.29 23.63
C ILE A 96 -8.58 3.16 23.31
N GLY A 97 -7.81 2.58 24.24
CA GLY A 97 -6.38 2.31 24.04
C GLY A 97 -6.11 1.41 22.83
N MET A 98 -6.89 0.34 22.66
CA MET A 98 -6.75 -0.56 21.50
C MET A 98 -7.07 0.14 20.17
N VAL A 99 -8.12 0.97 20.14
CA VAL A 99 -8.52 1.73 18.94
C VAL A 99 -7.44 2.75 18.56
N LEU A 100 -6.91 3.49 19.54
CA LEU A 100 -5.83 4.46 19.31
C LEU A 100 -4.54 3.76 18.85
N ALA A 101 -4.18 2.62 19.44
CA ALA A 101 -3.02 1.83 19.01
C ALA A 101 -3.17 1.34 17.57
N ALA A 102 -4.36 0.87 17.19
CA ALA A 102 -4.66 0.47 15.81
C ALA A 102 -4.55 1.65 14.83
N ALA A 103 -5.06 2.83 15.20
CA ALA A 103 -4.96 4.04 14.40
C ALA A 103 -3.49 4.49 14.22
N GLY A 104 -2.71 4.47 15.30
CA GLY A 104 -1.27 4.75 15.27
C GLY A 104 -0.52 3.80 14.35
N ASN A 105 -0.76 2.49 14.47
CA ASN A 105 -0.15 1.48 13.62
C ASN A 105 -0.52 1.68 12.14
N ALA A 106 -1.79 1.94 11.84
CA ALA A 106 -2.26 2.21 10.47
C ALA A 106 -1.57 3.45 9.87
N TYR A 107 -1.43 4.52 10.65
CA TYR A 107 -0.72 5.72 10.23
C TYR A 107 0.77 5.44 9.95
N LEU A 108 1.45 4.73 10.85
CA LEU A 108 2.86 4.38 10.69
C LEU A 108 3.11 3.53 9.45
N VAL A 109 2.30 2.49 9.23
CA VAL A 109 2.40 1.64 8.04
C VAL A 109 2.19 2.47 6.77
N ARG A 110 1.19 3.36 6.76
CA ARG A 110 0.92 4.22 5.59
C ARG A 110 2.05 5.22 5.34
N ARG A 111 2.67 5.74 6.41
CA ARG A 111 3.87 6.59 6.32
C ARG A 111 5.07 5.81 5.80
N ALA A 112 5.28 4.58 6.28
CA ALA A 112 6.35 3.71 5.83
C ALA A 112 6.24 3.43 4.33
N PHE A 113 5.02 3.08 3.86
CA PHE A 113 4.73 2.92 2.44
C PHE A 113 5.06 4.16 1.63
N LYS A 114 4.84 5.38 2.14
CA LYS A 114 5.20 6.63 1.44
C LYS A 114 6.71 6.88 1.38
N LYS A 115 7.44 6.47 2.43
CA LYS A 115 8.89 6.69 2.56
C LYS A 115 9.75 5.65 1.85
N THR A 116 9.19 4.50 1.45
CA THR A 116 9.96 3.39 0.87
C THR A 116 10.87 3.79 -0.28
N GLU A 117 10.39 4.70 -1.14
CA GLU A 117 11.15 5.21 -2.28
C GLU A 117 12.40 5.99 -1.84
N TRP A 118 12.22 6.98 -0.97
CA TRP A 118 13.31 7.77 -0.40
C TRP A 118 14.31 6.91 0.40
N LEU A 119 13.82 5.92 1.15
CA LEU A 119 14.67 5.03 1.97
C LEU A 119 15.58 4.13 1.12
N ASN A 120 15.14 3.77 -0.08
CA ASN A 120 15.86 2.88 -0.98
C ASN A 120 16.63 3.63 -2.07
N GLU A 121 16.46 4.95 -2.20
CA GLU A 121 17.13 5.80 -3.18
C GLU A 121 18.66 5.62 -3.22
N PRO A 122 19.39 5.49 -2.08
CA PRO A 122 20.84 5.27 -2.12
C PRO A 122 21.24 3.95 -2.80
N LEU A 123 20.47 2.89 -2.59
CA LEU A 123 20.72 1.56 -3.17
C LEU A 123 20.38 1.54 -4.67
N LEU A 124 19.37 2.31 -5.07
CA LEU A 124 18.94 2.41 -6.46
C LEU A 124 19.90 3.25 -7.32
N LYS A 125 20.51 4.30 -6.74
CA LYS A 125 21.55 5.09 -7.41
C LYS A 125 22.87 4.34 -7.51
N GLY A 126 23.28 3.64 -6.45
CA GLY A 126 24.52 2.87 -6.43
C GLY A 126 24.57 1.73 -7.46
N ASP A 127 23.43 1.17 -7.86
CA ASP A 127 23.33 0.17 -8.94
C ASP A 127 23.30 0.78 -10.35
N ALA A 128 22.91 2.05 -10.48
CA ALA A 128 22.88 2.74 -11.78
C ALA A 128 24.24 3.29 -12.19
N ASP A 129 25.14 3.49 -11.22
CA ASP A 129 26.49 4.03 -11.39
C ASP A 129 27.56 2.92 -11.56
N ASN A 130 27.17 1.64 -11.56
CA ASN A 130 28.03 0.46 -11.84
C ASN A 130 27.62 -0.22 -13.15
#